data_AF-A0A534V5C6-F1
#
_entry.id   AF-A0A534V5C6-F1
#
_cell.length_a   1.000
_cell.length_b   1.000
_cell.length_c   1.000
_cell.angle_alpha   90.00
_cell.angle_beta   90.00
_cell.angle_gamma   90.00
#
_symmetry.space_group_name_H-M   'P 1'
#
loop_
_entity.id
_entity.type
_entity.pdbx_description
1 polymer ?
#
loop_
_entity_poly.entity_id
_entity_poly.type
_entity_poly.pdbx_seq_one_letter_code
_entity_poly.pdbx_strand_id
1 'polypeptide(L)'
;MTLAAGPIEKLVKLIADEKRFDEKIRDTQAALTLVKKRVSESLAQHYISSPRESRFQMPEDLMREEQSYERLLQALQDMKNEIAKQIRPVEEQIIQANVDHLRQTFSQESRRLTKCLEEIDDNILACRQYLQDYERIRSSLYGLNEKLAQLGAESIQIPDSLPTSDLGEIVRQRIENLRTQAKI
;
A
#
# COMPACT_ATOMS: atom_id res chain seq x y z
N MET A 1 -6.83 10.15 -6.00
CA MET A 1 -6.57 8.79 -6.50
C MET A 1 -5.85 8.88 -7.84
N THR A 2 -4.54 8.68 -7.85
CA THR A 2 -3.72 8.35 -9.04
C THR A 2 -2.41 7.78 -8.49
N LEU A 3 -2.47 6.53 -8.03
CA LEU A 3 -1.33 5.79 -7.53
C LEU A 3 -0.41 5.46 -8.71
N ALA A 4 0.82 5.99 -8.67
CA ALA A 4 2.07 5.32 -9.07
C ALA A 4 2.05 4.40 -10.32
N ALA A 5 1.29 4.74 -11.36
CA ALA A 5 1.18 3.92 -12.56
C ALA A 5 2.54 3.78 -13.27
N GLY A 6 3.34 4.86 -13.35
CA GLY A 6 4.61 4.86 -14.10
C GLY A 6 5.64 3.78 -13.67
N PRO A 7 6.07 3.72 -12.40
CA PRO A 7 7.06 2.74 -11.96
C PRO A 7 6.52 1.29 -11.97
N ILE A 8 5.27 1.08 -11.57
CA ILE A 8 4.65 -0.25 -11.53
C ILE A 8 4.44 -0.77 -12.96
N GLU A 9 3.91 0.05 -13.87
CA GLU A 9 3.77 -0.30 -15.29
C GLU A 9 5.13 -0.57 -15.93
N LYS A 10 6.15 0.24 -15.59
CA LYS A 10 7.53 0.01 -16.04
C LYS A 10 8.07 -1.33 -15.54
N LEU A 11 7.86 -1.67 -14.27
CA LEU A 11 8.26 -2.95 -13.71
C LEU A 11 7.54 -4.12 -14.39
N VAL A 12 6.22 -4.03 -14.57
CA VAL A 12 5.42 -5.04 -15.27
C VAL A 12 5.93 -5.26 -16.69
N LYS A 13 6.26 -4.16 -17.41
CA LYS A 13 6.84 -4.24 -18.75
C LYS A 13 8.21 -4.91 -18.75
N LEU A 14 9.11 -4.54 -17.84
CA LEU A 14 10.45 -5.13 -17.74
C LEU A 14 10.39 -6.64 -17.42
N ILE A 15 9.49 -7.05 -16.52
CA ILE A 15 9.26 -8.47 -16.19
C ILE A 15 8.70 -9.23 -17.40
N ALA A 16 7.78 -8.61 -18.15
CA ALA A 16 7.24 -9.22 -19.36
C ALA A 16 8.31 -9.36 -20.46
N ASP A 17 9.15 -8.34 -20.64
CA ASP A 17 10.26 -8.35 -21.58
C ASP A 17 11.30 -9.41 -21.19
N GLU A 18 11.66 -9.54 -19.91
CA GLU A 18 12.57 -10.59 -19.42
C GLU A 18 12.06 -12.00 -19.77
N LYS A 19 10.78 -12.30 -19.50
CA LYS A 19 10.17 -13.60 -19.86
C LYS A 19 10.21 -13.88 -21.36
N ARG A 20 9.99 -12.85 -22.18
CA ARG A 20 10.06 -12.95 -23.64
C ARG A 20 11.48 -13.24 -24.12
N PHE A 21 12.49 -12.64 -23.50
CA PHE A 21 13.89 -12.94 -23.81
C PHE A 21 14.27 -14.37 -23.40
N ASP A 22 13.76 -14.88 -22.28
CA ASP A 22 13.96 -16.27 -21.87
C ASP A 22 13.40 -17.30 -22.86
N GLU A 23 12.23 -17.03 -23.45
CA GLU A 23 11.69 -17.85 -24.55
C GLU A 23 12.60 -17.82 -25.77
N LYS A 24 12.99 -16.62 -26.24
CA LYS A 24 13.87 -16.49 -27.40
C LYS A 24 15.24 -17.14 -27.21
N ILE A 25 15.81 -17.06 -26.01
CA ILE A 25 17.08 -17.72 -25.68
C ILE A 25 16.92 -19.23 -25.81
N ARG A 26 15.85 -19.80 -25.24
CA ARG A 26 15.57 -21.24 -25.34
C ARG A 26 15.38 -21.68 -26.80
N ASP A 27 14.61 -20.94 -27.59
CA ASP A 27 14.37 -21.25 -29.00
C ASP A 27 15.66 -21.18 -29.82
N THR A 28 16.48 -20.15 -29.58
CA THR A 28 17.77 -19.96 -30.26
C THR A 28 18.78 -21.05 -29.89
N GLN A 29 18.80 -21.48 -28.62
CA GLN A 29 19.62 -22.61 -28.17
C GLN A 29 19.18 -23.93 -28.82
N ALA A 30 17.87 -24.16 -28.94
CA ALA A 30 17.33 -25.34 -29.63
C ALA A 30 17.72 -25.35 -31.11
N ALA A 31 17.57 -24.20 -31.80
CA ALA A 31 17.97 -24.04 -33.19
C ALA A 31 19.48 -24.25 -33.40
N LEU A 32 20.31 -23.64 -32.54
CA LEU A 32 21.77 -23.82 -32.58
C LEU A 32 22.17 -25.29 -32.38
N THR A 33 21.50 -25.99 -31.46
CA THR A 33 21.75 -27.43 -31.23
C THR A 33 21.43 -28.26 -32.47
N LEU A 34 20.35 -27.94 -33.18
CA LEU A 34 19.98 -28.60 -34.44
C LEU A 34 21.00 -28.30 -35.55
N VAL A 35 21.48 -27.07 -35.68
CA VAL A 35 22.52 -26.70 -36.66
C VAL A 35 23.83 -27.43 -36.34
N LYS A 36 24.27 -27.43 -35.08
CA LYS A 36 25.46 -28.19 -34.62
C LYS A 36 25.36 -29.67 -34.94
N LYS A 37 24.18 -30.27 -34.75
CA LYS A 37 23.90 -31.64 -35.14
C LYS A 37 24.04 -31.85 -36.65
N ARG A 38 23.45 -30.97 -37.47
CA ARG A 38 23.56 -31.04 -38.95
C ARG A 38 24.99 -30.87 -39.45
N VAL A 39 25.74 -29.93 -38.87
CA VAL A 39 27.18 -29.73 -39.15
C VAL A 39 27.96 -31.01 -38.83
N SER A 40 27.68 -31.63 -37.67
CA SER A 40 28.34 -32.88 -37.26
C SER A 40 27.96 -34.07 -38.15
N GLU A 41 26.69 -34.18 -38.54
CA GLU A 41 26.20 -35.22 -39.46
C GLU A 41 26.81 -35.08 -40.86
N SER A 42 26.87 -33.85 -41.37
CA SER A 42 27.54 -33.54 -42.65
C SER A 42 29.03 -33.88 -42.59
N LEU A 43 29.70 -33.55 -41.49
CA LEU A 43 31.10 -33.92 -41.26
C LEU A 43 31.30 -35.45 -41.27
N ALA A 44 30.45 -36.20 -40.55
CA ALA A 44 30.50 -37.66 -40.49
C ALA A 44 30.23 -38.31 -41.86
N GLN A 45 29.23 -37.82 -42.60
CA GLN A 45 28.92 -38.29 -43.95
C GLN A 45 30.09 -38.06 -44.92
N HIS A 46 30.80 -36.93 -44.80
CA HIS A 46 31.99 -36.65 -45.61
C HIS A 46 33.16 -37.59 -45.29
N TYR A 47 33.43 -37.89 -44.02
CA TYR A 47 34.45 -38.85 -43.63
C TYR A 47 34.16 -40.27 -44.15
N ILE A 48 32.88 -40.66 -44.22
CA ILE A 48 32.45 -41.98 -44.72
C ILE A 48 32.49 -42.05 -46.25
N SER A 49 32.22 -40.94 -46.95
CA SER A 49 32.02 -40.92 -48.40
C SER A 49 33.27 -40.61 -49.24
N SER A 50 34.37 -40.16 -48.64
CA SER A 50 35.61 -39.82 -49.38
C SER A 50 36.88 -40.08 -48.57
N PRO A 51 37.47 -41.29 -48.62
CA PRO A 51 38.69 -41.61 -47.87
C PRO A 51 39.99 -41.14 -48.53
N ARG A 52 39.93 -40.60 -49.76
CA ARG A 52 41.11 -40.17 -50.52
C ARG A 52 40.83 -38.84 -51.23
N GLU A 53 41.75 -37.91 -51.02
CA GLU A 53 41.93 -36.63 -51.69
C GLU A 53 41.33 -35.37 -51.04
N SER A 54 42.26 -34.73 -50.30
CA SER A 54 42.46 -33.34 -49.97
C SER A 54 41.77 -32.29 -50.86
N ARG A 55 40.67 -31.75 -50.36
CA ARG A 55 40.44 -30.31 -50.14
C ARG A 55 39.17 -30.18 -49.30
N PHE A 56 39.35 -29.95 -48.00
CA PHE A 56 38.25 -29.59 -47.10
C PHE A 56 37.52 -28.37 -47.66
N GLN A 57 36.27 -28.55 -48.09
CA GLN A 57 35.32 -27.46 -48.25
C GLN A 57 34.17 -27.77 -47.31
N MET A 58 34.29 -27.27 -46.07
CA MET A 58 33.14 -27.20 -45.17
C MET A 58 32.03 -26.39 -45.87
N PRO A 59 30.76 -26.79 -45.78
CA PRO A 59 29.67 -25.96 -46.29
C PRO A 59 29.69 -24.62 -45.55
N GLU A 60 30.23 -23.58 -46.19
CA GLU A 60 30.42 -22.25 -45.58
C GLU A 60 29.10 -21.68 -45.03
N ASP A 61 27.99 -22.05 -45.66
CA ASP A 61 26.65 -21.61 -45.29
C ASP A 61 26.25 -22.12 -43.89
N LEU A 62 26.54 -23.39 -43.57
CA LEU A 62 26.21 -23.96 -42.26
C LEU A 62 27.08 -23.39 -41.14
N MET A 63 28.37 -23.12 -41.43
CA MET A 63 29.28 -22.48 -40.48
C MET A 63 28.91 -21.02 -40.21
N ARG A 64 28.50 -20.29 -41.25
CA ARG A 64 28.00 -18.91 -41.10
C ARG A 64 26.69 -18.88 -40.33
N GLU A 65 25.80 -19.85 -40.57
CA GLU A 65 24.55 -20.00 -39.84
C GLU A 65 24.81 -20.28 -38.34
N GLU A 66 25.70 -21.22 -38.01
CA GLU A 66 26.10 -21.50 -36.61
C GLU A 66 26.65 -20.26 -35.91
N GLN A 67 27.60 -19.56 -36.53
CA GLN A 67 28.18 -18.32 -35.98
C GLN A 67 27.13 -17.21 -35.81
N SER A 68 26.13 -17.15 -36.70
CA SER A 68 25.05 -16.17 -36.60
C SER A 68 24.15 -16.44 -35.39
N TYR A 69 23.81 -17.70 -35.12
CA TYR A 69 23.03 -18.11 -33.96
C TYR A 69 23.80 -17.91 -32.64
N GLU A 70 25.11 -18.15 -32.63
CA GLU A 70 25.95 -17.88 -31.45
C GLU A 70 26.00 -16.38 -31.12
N ARG A 71 26.16 -15.51 -32.13
CA ARG A 71 26.09 -14.05 -31.94
C ARG A 71 24.72 -13.59 -31.45
N LEU A 72 23.65 -14.15 -32.01
CA LEU A 72 22.29 -13.84 -31.59
C LEU A 72 22.05 -14.27 -30.13
N LEU A 73 22.51 -15.46 -29.75
CA LEU A 73 22.40 -15.96 -28.38
C LEU A 73 23.13 -15.05 -27.39
N GLN A 74 24.35 -14.61 -27.73
CA GLN A 74 25.10 -13.67 -26.90
C GLN A 74 24.34 -12.33 -26.75
N ALA A 75 23.84 -11.77 -27.86
CA ALA A 75 23.07 -10.53 -27.82
C ALA A 75 21.79 -10.65 -26.99
N LEU A 76 21.09 -11.79 -27.06
CA LEU A 76 19.90 -12.06 -26.25
C LEU A 76 20.24 -12.17 -24.76
N GLN A 77 21.35 -12.81 -24.41
CA GLN A 77 21.84 -12.89 -23.02
C GLN A 77 22.23 -11.51 -22.47
N ASP A 78 22.90 -10.69 -23.29
CA ASP A 78 23.29 -9.33 -22.91
C ASP A 78 22.05 -8.44 -22.69
N MET A 79 21.06 -8.52 -23.57
CA MET A 79 19.78 -7.80 -23.41
C MET A 79 19.01 -8.26 -22.16
N LYS A 80 18.99 -9.56 -21.85
CA LYS A 80 18.38 -10.08 -20.62
C LYS A 80 19.07 -9.50 -19.38
N ASN A 81 20.40 -9.54 -19.36
CA ASN A 81 21.18 -9.01 -18.22
C ASN A 81 20.94 -7.51 -18.02
N GLU A 82 20.78 -6.76 -19.11
CA GLU A 82 20.48 -5.33 -19.04
C GLU A 82 19.08 -5.06 -18.46
N ILE A 83 18.06 -5.85 -18.84
CA ILE A 83 16.72 -5.76 -18.26
C ILE A 83 16.75 -6.08 -16.76
N ALA A 84 17.44 -7.15 -16.37
CA ALA A 84 17.58 -7.53 -14.96
C ALA A 84 18.23 -6.43 -14.10
N LYS A 85 19.21 -5.69 -14.66
CA LYS A 85 19.82 -4.53 -13.99
C LYS A 85 18.85 -3.36 -13.85
N GLN A 86 17.90 -3.20 -14.76
CA GLN A 86 16.91 -2.14 -14.72
C GLN A 86 15.72 -2.45 -13.81
N ILE A 87 15.44 -3.72 -13.52
CA ILE A 87 14.35 -4.15 -12.63
C ILE A 87 14.58 -3.68 -11.19
N ARG A 88 15.76 -3.97 -10.61
CA ARG A 88 16.04 -3.70 -9.18
C ARG A 88 15.82 -2.23 -8.77
N PRO A 89 16.34 -1.22 -9.51
CA PRO A 89 16.12 0.18 -9.13
C PRO A 89 14.64 0.58 -9.19
N VAL A 90 13.85 -0.01 -10.08
CA VAL A 90 12.42 0.27 -10.18
C VAL A 90 11.66 -0.35 -9.01
N GLU A 91 12.02 -1.57 -8.61
CA GLU A 91 11.46 -2.21 -7.40
C GLU A 91 11.79 -1.40 -6.14
N GLU A 92 13.04 -0.98 -5.98
CA GLU A 92 13.49 -0.15 -4.85
C GLU A 92 12.72 1.19 -4.81
N GLN A 93 12.50 1.84 -5.96
CA GLN A 93 11.68 3.05 -6.04
C GLN A 93 10.23 2.82 -5.62
N ILE A 94 9.62 1.71 -6.04
CA ILE A 94 8.25 1.36 -5.65
C ILE A 94 8.17 1.11 -4.14
N ILE A 95 9.11 0.35 -3.58
CA ILE A 95 9.17 0.06 -2.14
C ILE A 95 9.33 1.37 -1.37
N GLN A 96 10.26 2.23 -1.76
CA GLN A 96 10.51 3.49 -1.08
C GLN A 96 9.28 4.41 -1.12
N ALA A 97 8.65 4.55 -2.29
CA ALA A 97 7.42 5.34 -2.43
C ALA A 97 6.28 4.81 -1.53
N ASN A 98 6.12 3.49 -1.43
CA ASN A 98 5.13 2.89 -0.55
C ASN A 98 5.46 3.12 0.93
N VAL A 99 6.73 2.99 1.33
CA VAL A 99 7.17 3.27 2.71
C VAL A 99 6.90 4.73 3.08
N ASP A 100 7.23 5.66 2.20
CA ASP A 100 7.00 7.09 2.44
C ASP A 100 5.49 7.41 2.52
N HIS A 101 4.69 6.81 1.64
CA HIS A 101 3.23 6.94 1.70
C HIS A 101 2.63 6.39 3.01
N LEU A 102 3.09 5.23 3.47
CA LEU A 102 2.65 4.64 4.73
C LEU A 102 3.07 5.50 5.94
N ARG A 103 4.31 6.01 5.95
CA ARG A 103 4.79 6.92 7.00
C ARG A 103 3.98 8.21 7.04
N GLN A 104 3.67 8.79 5.88
CA GLN A 104 2.85 9.98 5.78
C GLN A 104 1.43 9.72 6.31
N THR A 105 0.80 8.62 5.88
CA THR A 105 -0.55 8.23 6.31
C THR A 105 -0.61 7.99 7.82
N PHE A 106 0.35 7.25 8.36
CA PHE A 106 0.48 7.03 9.81
C PHE A 106 0.60 8.37 10.56
N SER A 107 1.46 9.27 10.08
CA SER A 107 1.66 10.58 10.71
C SER A 107 0.38 11.42 10.70
N GLN A 108 -0.39 11.36 9.60
CA GLN A 108 -1.65 12.06 9.47
C GLN A 108 -2.71 11.49 10.42
N GLU A 109 -2.89 10.18 10.46
CA GLU A 109 -3.86 9.53 11.34
C GLU A 109 -3.49 9.69 12.81
N SER A 110 -2.20 9.65 13.15
CA SER A 110 -1.71 9.94 14.50
C SER A 110 -2.10 11.37 14.93
N ARG A 111 -1.90 12.38 14.07
CA ARG A 111 -2.34 13.76 14.36
C ARG A 111 -3.85 13.87 14.49
N ARG A 112 -4.62 13.16 13.66
CA ARG A 112 -6.09 13.13 13.75
C ARG A 112 -6.54 12.50 15.07
N LEU A 113 -5.89 11.44 15.52
CA LEU A 113 -6.17 10.80 16.80
C LEU A 113 -5.86 11.73 17.97
N THR A 114 -4.71 12.42 17.95
CA THR A 114 -4.38 13.43 18.97
C THR A 114 -5.45 14.52 19.02
N LYS A 115 -5.87 15.05 17.86
CA LYS A 115 -6.93 16.06 17.80
C LYS A 115 -8.26 15.54 18.34
N CYS A 116 -8.60 14.27 18.06
CA CYS A 116 -9.81 13.66 18.61
C CYS A 116 -9.77 13.58 20.15
N LEU A 117 -8.60 13.33 20.74
CA LEU A 117 -8.44 13.34 22.20
C LEU A 117 -8.56 14.76 22.76
N GLU A 118 -7.94 15.75 22.11
CA GLU A 118 -8.07 17.17 22.48
C GLU A 118 -9.54 17.62 22.44
N GLU A 119 -10.29 17.24 21.41
CA GLU A 119 -11.72 17.53 21.31
C GLU A 119 -12.54 16.83 22.42
N ILE A 120 -12.16 15.62 22.84
CA ILE A 120 -12.80 14.95 23.99
C ILE A 120 -12.52 15.73 25.28
N ASP A 121 -11.27 16.14 25.50
CA ASP A 121 -10.87 16.90 26.69
C ASP A 121 -11.60 18.25 26.76
N ASP A 122 -11.69 18.98 25.64
CA ASP A 122 -12.45 20.23 25.53
C ASP A 122 -13.94 20.03 25.87
N ASN A 123 -14.55 18.95 25.40
CA ASN A 123 -15.93 18.61 25.72
C ASN A 123 -16.12 18.27 27.21
N ILE A 124 -15.15 17.60 27.84
CA ILE A 124 -15.18 17.33 29.28
C ILE A 124 -15.09 18.65 30.07
N LEU A 125 -14.23 19.57 29.66
CA LEU A 125 -14.15 20.90 30.28
C LEU A 125 -15.45 21.70 30.09
N ALA A 126 -16.06 21.64 28.90
CA ALA A 126 -17.36 22.25 28.65
C ALA A 126 -18.46 21.64 29.54
N CYS A 127 -18.47 20.31 29.73
CA CYS A 127 -19.38 19.65 30.67
C CYS A 127 -19.24 20.21 32.09
N ARG A 128 -18.01 20.44 32.57
CA ARG A 128 -17.79 21.08 33.88
C ARG A 128 -18.46 22.45 33.96
N GLN A 129 -18.32 23.27 32.92
CA GLN A 129 -18.96 24.60 32.87
C GLN A 129 -20.49 24.47 32.91
N TYR A 130 -21.07 23.56 32.12
CA TYR A 130 -22.52 23.32 32.13
C TYR A 130 -23.05 22.90 33.50
N LEU A 131 -22.29 22.14 34.28
CA LEU A 131 -22.68 21.78 35.65
C LEU A 131 -22.66 22.97 36.60
N GLN A 132 -21.66 23.84 36.49
CA GLN A 132 -21.62 25.08 37.28
C GLN A 132 -22.79 25.99 36.95
N ASP A 133 -23.10 26.13 35.66
CA ASP A 133 -24.25 26.91 35.21
C ASP A 133 -25.57 26.29 35.66
N TYR A 134 -25.70 24.96 35.64
CA TYR A 134 -26.88 24.26 36.17
C TYR A 134 -27.13 24.61 37.64
N GLU A 135 -26.11 24.50 38.50
CA GLU A 135 -26.26 24.81 39.93
C GLU A 135 -26.52 26.30 40.18
N ARG A 136 -25.89 27.19 39.40
CA ARG A 136 -26.15 28.63 39.48
C ARG A 136 -27.59 28.98 39.10
N ILE A 137 -28.08 28.41 37.99
CA ILE A 137 -29.46 28.61 37.52
C ILE A 137 -30.43 28.04 38.56
N ARG A 138 -30.17 26.84 39.07
CA ARG A 138 -30.95 26.20 40.13
C ARG A 138 -31.06 27.09 41.38
N SER A 139 -29.94 27.60 41.89
CA SER A 139 -29.92 28.52 43.03
C SER A 139 -30.75 29.77 42.76
N SER A 140 -30.64 30.32 41.54
CA SER A 140 -31.46 31.46 41.11
C SER A 140 -32.97 31.13 41.11
N LEU A 141 -33.35 29.92 40.67
CA LEU A 141 -34.74 29.46 40.70
C LEU A 141 -35.27 29.32 42.13
N TYR A 142 -34.46 28.85 43.08
CA TYR A 142 -34.86 28.84 44.49
C TYR A 142 -35.15 30.25 45.01
N GLY A 143 -34.27 31.22 44.74
CA GLY A 143 -34.48 32.62 45.13
C GLY A 143 -35.73 33.24 44.47
N LEU A 144 -36.11 32.80 43.28
CA LEU A 144 -37.38 33.21 42.66
C LEU A 144 -38.59 32.59 43.34
N ASN A 145 -38.52 31.30 43.71
CA ASN A 145 -39.58 30.63 44.45
C ASN A 145 -39.79 31.26 45.84
N GLU A 146 -38.74 31.69 46.52
CA GLU A 146 -38.86 32.44 47.79
C GLU A 146 -39.63 33.74 47.59
N LYS A 147 -39.36 34.48 46.52
CA LYS A 147 -40.11 35.70 46.17
C LYS A 147 -41.56 35.40 45.83
N LEU A 148 -41.85 34.31 45.12
CA LEU A 148 -43.22 33.87 44.85
C LEU A 148 -43.97 33.56 46.16
N ALA A 149 -43.31 32.84 47.08
CA ALA A 149 -43.88 32.52 48.39
C ALA A 149 -44.17 33.79 49.21
N GLN A 150 -43.28 34.80 49.18
CA GLN A 150 -43.50 36.10 49.82
C GLN A 150 -44.71 36.86 49.26
N LEU A 151 -45.06 36.62 48.00
CA LEU A 151 -46.25 37.18 47.35
C LEU A 151 -47.52 36.33 47.57
N GLY A 152 -47.43 35.25 48.36
CA GLY A 152 -48.55 34.35 48.65
C GLY A 152 -48.83 33.31 47.55
N ALA A 153 -47.95 33.17 46.57
CA ALA A 153 -48.05 32.14 45.54
C ALA A 153 -47.41 30.82 45.98
N GLU A 154 -47.90 29.70 45.47
CA GLU A 154 -47.29 28.39 45.66
C GLU A 154 -45.95 28.27 44.92
N SER A 155 -45.01 27.52 45.49
CA SER A 155 -43.69 27.30 44.89
C SER A 155 -43.78 26.35 43.69
N ILE A 156 -42.98 26.63 42.66
CA ILE A 156 -42.91 25.79 41.46
C ILE A 156 -41.86 24.71 41.69
N GLN A 157 -42.13 23.47 41.24
CA GLN A 157 -41.14 22.40 41.32
C GLN A 157 -39.89 22.73 40.49
N ILE A 158 -38.72 22.64 41.12
CA ILE A 158 -37.42 22.81 40.49
C ILE A 158 -36.83 21.41 40.28
N PRO A 159 -36.08 21.15 39.19
CA PRO A 159 -35.34 19.90 38.99
C PRO A 159 -34.48 19.50 40.21
N ASP A 160 -34.05 18.24 40.32
CA ASP A 160 -33.25 17.74 41.45
C ASP A 160 -31.77 18.17 41.39
N SER A 161 -31.14 18.30 42.56
CA SER A 161 -29.74 18.73 42.64
C SER A 161 -28.84 17.64 42.08
N LEU A 162 -27.65 18.03 41.63
CA LEU A 162 -26.68 17.02 41.23
C LEU A 162 -26.35 16.14 42.46
N PRO A 163 -26.32 14.80 42.30
CA PRO A 163 -26.15 13.89 43.43
C PRO A 163 -24.72 13.91 44.00
N THR A 164 -23.78 14.49 43.25
CA THR A 164 -22.37 14.62 43.60
C THR A 164 -21.78 15.83 42.87
N SER A 165 -20.60 16.26 43.27
CA SER A 165 -19.79 17.26 42.57
C SER A 165 -18.77 16.62 41.62
N ASP A 166 -18.65 15.29 41.63
CA ASP A 166 -17.73 14.57 40.75
C ASP A 166 -18.25 14.54 39.30
N LEU A 167 -17.52 15.20 38.40
CA LEU A 167 -17.87 15.29 36.99
C LEU A 167 -17.97 13.92 36.33
N GLY A 168 -17.07 12.99 36.67
CA GLY A 168 -17.03 11.65 36.07
C GLY A 168 -18.27 10.84 36.41
N GLU A 169 -18.69 10.87 37.67
CA GLU A 169 -19.91 10.23 38.14
C GLU A 169 -21.16 10.83 37.49
N ILE A 170 -21.24 12.16 37.42
CA ILE A 170 -22.38 12.83 36.79
C ILE A 170 -22.46 12.46 35.30
N VAL A 171 -21.35 12.56 34.57
CA VAL A 171 -21.31 12.20 33.14
C VAL A 171 -21.70 10.74 32.95
N ARG A 172 -21.21 9.82 33.79
CA ARG A 172 -21.58 8.40 33.73
C ARG A 172 -23.09 8.20 33.93
N GLN A 173 -23.68 8.85 34.93
CA GLN A 173 -25.11 8.75 35.18
C GLN A 173 -25.94 9.36 34.04
N ARG A 174 -25.47 10.47 33.45
CA ARG A 174 -26.13 11.07 32.26
C ARG A 174 -26.05 10.15 31.04
N ILE A 175 -24.93 9.48 30.81
CA ILE A 175 -24.79 8.48 29.74
C ILE A 175 -25.77 7.32 29.98
N GLU A 176 -25.86 6.82 31.21
CA GLU A 176 -26.79 5.73 31.53
C GLU A 176 -28.26 6.15 31.36
N ASN A 177 -28.60 7.38 31.73
CA ASN A 177 -29.91 7.96 31.46
C ASN A 177 -30.21 8.09 29.95
N LEU A 178 -29.22 8.39 29.12
CA LEU A 178 -29.40 8.44 27.67
C LEU A 178 -29.56 7.05 27.06
N ARG A 179 -28.85 6.04 27.58
CA ARG A 179 -29.00 4.63 27.17
C ARG A 179 -30.36 4.07 27.52
N THR A 180 -30.83 4.31 28.74
CA THR A 180 -32.18 3.89 29.18
C THR A 180 -33.29 4.57 28.36
N GLN A 181 -33.00 5.74 27.78
CA GLN A 181 -33.86 6.45 26.82
C GLN A 181 -33.65 6.04 25.36
N ALA A 182 -32.76 5.08 25.06
CA ALA A 182 -32.39 4.64 23.72
C ALA A 182 -31.94 5.77 22.78
N LYS A 183 -31.27 6.80 23.32
CA LYS A 183 -30.71 7.91 22.53
C LYS A 183 -29.26 7.68 22.08
N ILE A 184 -28.58 6.75 22.75
CA ILE A 184 -27.22 6.28 22.46
C ILE A 184 -27.10 4.78 22.77
#